data_AF-A0A661R780-F1
#
_entry.id   AF-A0A661R780-F1
#
_cell.length_a   1.000
_cell.length_b   1.000
_cell.length_c   1.000
_cell.angle_alpha   90.00
_cell.angle_beta   90.00
_cell.angle_gamma   90.00
#
_symmetry.space_group_name_H-M   'P 1'
#
loop_
_entity.id
_entity.type
_entity.pdbx_description
1 polymer ?
#
loop_
_entity_poly.entity_id
_entity_poly.type
_entity_poly.pdbx_seq_one_letter_code
_entity_poly.pdbx_strand_id
1 'polypeptide(L)'
;MAEIDASATISAGPTTLYGVEVVTDGNNNAVVIGYNKTSSDGIGAANKVFEFTVTAANHYGGRNWIPGIRCDTGLYVTVAGTGASAIINNS
;
A
#
# COMPACT_ATOMS: atom_id res chain seq x y z
N MET A 1 -0.53 -5.44 -11.33
CA MET A 1 0.14 -5.85 -10.07
C MET A 1 1.52 -5.22 -10.03
N ALA A 2 1.88 -4.64 -8.89
CA ALA A 2 3.19 -4.02 -8.66
C ALA A 2 3.75 -4.51 -7.33
N GLU A 3 5.04 -4.87 -7.29
CA GLU A 3 5.77 -5.16 -6.05
C GLU A 3 6.63 -3.94 -5.68
N ILE A 4 6.59 -3.56 -4.40
CA ILE A 4 7.31 -2.40 -3.86
C ILE A 4 7.89 -2.73 -2.48
N ASP A 5 9.08 -2.22 -2.18
CA ASP A 5 9.77 -2.34 -0.89
C ASP A 5 10.00 -0.98 -0.20
N ALA A 6 9.52 0.09 -0.86
CA ALA A 6 9.59 1.46 -0.40
C ALA A 6 8.38 2.25 -0.90
N SER A 7 8.38 3.57 -0.68
CA SER A 7 7.30 4.42 -1.13
C SER A 7 7.33 4.63 -2.64
N ALA A 8 6.20 4.39 -3.33
CA ALA A 8 6.14 4.37 -4.78
C ALA A 8 4.78 4.80 -5.33
N THR A 9 4.80 5.38 -6.53
CA THR A 9 3.61 5.58 -7.35
C THR A 9 3.24 4.26 -8.03
N ILE A 10 2.04 3.75 -7.74
CA ILE A 10 1.50 2.52 -8.32
C ILE A 10 0.70 2.82 -9.59
N SER A 11 -0.02 3.94 -9.59
CA SER A 11 -0.72 4.43 -10.77
C SER A 11 -0.65 5.95 -10.84
N ALA A 12 -0.35 6.47 -12.04
CA ALA A 12 -0.32 7.90 -12.34
C ALA A 12 -1.70 8.46 -12.80
N GLY A 13 -2.76 7.65 -12.75
CA GLY A 13 -4.12 8.05 -13.12
C GLY A 13 -5.19 7.19 -12.45
N PRO A 14 -6.48 7.38 -12.81
CA PRO A 14 -7.60 6.67 -12.19
C PRO A 14 -7.36 5.17 -12.14
N THR A 15 -7.54 4.56 -10.97
CA THR A 15 -7.35 3.12 -10.76
C THR A 15 -8.30 2.61 -9.68
N THR A 16 -8.51 1.30 -9.63
CA THR A 16 -9.25 0.66 -8.55
C THR A 16 -8.32 -0.29 -7.81
N LEU A 17 -8.19 -0.10 -6.50
CA LEU A 17 -7.45 -0.97 -5.60
C LEU A 17 -8.33 -2.14 -5.15
N TYR A 18 -7.83 -3.37 -5.33
CA TYR A 18 -8.52 -4.60 -4.92
C TYR A 18 -7.83 -5.32 -3.77
N GLY A 19 -6.52 -5.16 -3.61
CA GLY A 19 -5.81 -5.83 -2.54
C GLY A 19 -4.37 -5.35 -2.35
N VAL A 20 -3.88 -5.55 -1.13
CA VAL A 20 -2.47 -5.40 -0.77
C VAL A 20 -2.06 -6.63 0.03
N GLU A 21 -1.04 -7.32 -0.44
CA GLU A 21 -0.33 -8.37 0.29
C GLU A 21 1.02 -7.84 0.72
N VAL A 22 1.48 -8.22 1.91
CA VAL A 22 2.71 -7.71 2.52
C VAL A 22 3.50 -8.88 3.08
N VAL A 23 4.80 -8.87 2.85
CA VAL A 23 5.76 -9.81 3.43
C VAL A 23 6.68 -9.04 4.38
N THR A 24 6.99 -9.62 5.53
CA THR A 24 7.96 -9.08 6.50
C THR A 24 9.18 -9.99 6.60
N ASP A 25 10.27 -9.46 7.16
CA ASP A 25 11.51 -10.21 7.41
C ASP A 25 11.44 -11.10 8.67
N GLY A 26 10.30 -11.13 9.38
CA GLY A 26 10.12 -11.83 10.65
C GLY A 26 10.63 -11.09 11.89
N ASN A 27 11.35 -9.97 11.73
CA ASN A 27 11.95 -9.20 12.82
C ASN A 27 11.35 -7.80 12.99
N ASN A 28 10.91 -7.19 11.90
CA ASN A 28 10.39 -5.83 11.87
C ASN A 28 8.93 -5.82 11.41
N ASN A 29 8.11 -4.99 12.08
CA ASN A 29 6.74 -4.76 11.63
C ASN A 29 6.76 -3.96 10.32
N ALA A 30 5.82 -4.27 9.42
CA ALA A 30 5.57 -3.49 8.23
C ALA A 30 4.33 -2.60 8.43
N VAL A 31 4.43 -1.32 8.08
CA VAL A 31 3.31 -0.39 7.99
C VAL A 31 3.12 -0.02 6.53
N VAL A 32 1.90 -0.22 6.02
CA VAL A 32 1.57 0.11 4.64
C VAL A 32 0.42 1.10 4.61
N ILE A 33 0.61 2.18 3.85
CA ILE A 33 -0.36 3.28 3.73
C ILE A 33 -0.56 3.58 2.25
N GLY A 34 -1.82 3.65 1.81
CA GLY A 34 -2.18 4.04 0.46
C GLY A 34 -2.85 5.41 0.42
N TYR A 35 -2.59 6.16 -0.63
CA TYR A 35 -3.13 7.50 -0.86
C TYR A 35 -3.71 7.63 -2.27
N ASN A 36 -4.86 8.29 -2.40
CA ASN A 36 -5.48 8.63 -3.68
C ASN A 36 -4.80 9.87 -4.26
N LYS A 37 -3.61 9.67 -4.82
CA LYS A 37 -2.74 10.69 -5.44
C LYS A 37 -1.59 10.02 -6.19
N THR A 38 -0.78 10.80 -6.90
CA THR A 38 0.28 10.31 -7.78
C THR A 38 1.71 10.45 -7.23
N SER A 39 1.94 11.21 -6.15
CA SER A 39 3.29 11.45 -5.60
C SER A 39 3.30 11.45 -4.06
N SER A 40 4.48 11.62 -3.44
CA SER A 40 4.64 11.82 -1.99
C SER A 40 4.21 13.20 -1.49
N ASP A 41 3.97 14.16 -2.37
CA ASP A 41 3.76 15.56 -1.95
C ASP A 41 2.40 15.78 -1.29
N GLY A 42 2.39 16.44 -0.12
CA GLY A 42 1.15 16.65 0.64
C GLY A 42 0.49 15.35 1.11
N ILE A 43 1.29 14.31 1.44
CA ILE A 43 0.79 13.15 2.19
C ILE A 43 0.13 13.65 3.49
N GLY A 44 -1.12 13.27 3.69
CA GLY A 44 -1.92 13.67 4.85
C GLY A 44 -3.22 12.89 4.91
N ALA A 45 -3.97 13.05 6.01
CA ALA A 45 -5.18 12.27 6.28
C ALA A 45 -6.27 12.43 5.21
N ALA A 46 -6.36 13.60 4.56
CA ALA A 46 -7.38 13.89 3.54
C ALA A 46 -7.29 13.01 2.29
N ASN A 47 -6.10 12.52 1.94
CA ASN A 47 -5.87 11.69 0.74
C ASN A 47 -5.68 10.21 1.09
N LYS A 48 -5.70 9.85 2.38
CA LYS A 48 -5.40 8.48 2.83
C LYS A 48 -6.58 7.57 2.54
N VAL A 49 -6.30 6.46 1.86
CA VAL A 49 -7.27 5.46 1.42
C VAL A 49 -7.30 4.27 2.37
N PHE A 50 -6.12 3.82 2.78
CA PHE A 50 -5.98 2.75 3.76
C PHE A 50 -4.71 2.92 4.58
N GLU A 51 -4.69 2.29 5.75
CA GLU A 51 -3.50 2.12 6.59
C GLU A 51 -3.68 0.84 7.39
N PHE A 52 -2.63 0.02 7.43
CA PHE A 52 -2.57 -1.14 8.32
C PHE A 52 -1.13 -1.54 8.62
N THR A 53 -0.98 -2.36 9.66
CA THR A 53 0.30 -2.93 10.08
C THR A 53 0.26 -4.44 9.93
N VAL A 54 1.32 -5.02 9.38
CA VAL A 54 1.61 -6.46 9.45
C VAL A 54 2.69 -6.67 10.49
N THR A 55 2.35 -7.41 11.54
CA THR A 55 3.29 -7.71 12.62
C THR A 55 4.37 -8.67 12.14
N ALA A 56 5.61 -8.43 12.56
CA ALA A 56 6.79 -9.20 12.17
C ALA A 56 6.57 -10.72 12.28
N ALA A 57 6.06 -11.16 13.43
CA ALA A 57 5.84 -12.58 13.75
C ALA A 57 4.88 -13.32 12.81
N ASN A 58 4.07 -12.61 12.02
CA ASN A 58 3.15 -13.26 11.09
C ASN A 58 3.83 -13.60 9.75
N HIS A 59 5.01 -13.05 9.46
CA HIS A 59 5.76 -13.16 8.20
C HIS A 59 5.05 -12.61 6.95
N TYR A 60 3.73 -12.68 6.91
CA TYR A 60 2.89 -12.21 5.82
C TYR A 60 1.56 -11.66 6.37
N GLY A 61 0.90 -10.84 5.56
CA GLY A 61 -0.42 -10.28 5.87
C GLY A 61 -0.94 -9.46 4.71
N GLY A 62 -2.07 -8.80 4.93
CA GLY A 62 -2.65 -7.98 3.87
C GLY A 62 -4.13 -7.72 4.07
N ARG A 63 -4.71 -7.10 3.05
CA ARG A 63 -6.13 -6.78 3.00
C ARG A 63 -6.63 -6.81 1.57
N ASN A 64 -7.83 -7.38 1.40
CA ASN A 64 -8.59 -7.33 0.17
C ASN A 64 -9.81 -6.41 0.35
N TRP A 65 -10.21 -5.73 -0.72
CA TRP A 65 -11.38 -4.87 -0.74
C TRP A 65 -12.36 -5.32 -1.81
N ILE A 66 -13.58 -5.63 -1.37
CA ILE A 66 -14.72 -6.02 -2.20
C ILE A 66 -15.95 -5.27 -1.66
N PRO A 67 -16.46 -4.24 -2.36
CA PRO A 67 -15.97 -3.71 -3.64
C PRO A 67 -14.59 -3.05 -3.51
N GLY A 68 -13.87 -2.94 -4.63
CA GLY A 68 -12.56 -2.29 -4.69
C GLY A 68 -12.63 -0.79 -4.37
N ILE A 69 -11.53 -0.21 -3.93
CA ILE A 69 -11.45 1.22 -3.60
C ILE A 69 -11.02 2.02 -4.82
N ARG A 70 -11.88 2.93 -5.26
CA ARG A 70 -11.60 3.83 -6.37
C ARG A 70 -10.63 4.94 -5.94
N CYS A 71 -9.58 5.13 -6.74
CA CYS A 71 -8.63 6.22 -6.60
C CYS A 71 -8.66 7.06 -7.89
N ASP A 72 -9.28 8.23 -7.83
CA ASP A 72 -9.55 9.07 -9.01
C ASP A 72 -8.31 9.80 -9.56
N THR A 73 -7.35 10.14 -8.71
CA THR A 73 -6.17 10.92 -9.14
C THR A 73 -4.99 10.02 -9.47
N GLY A 74 -4.90 8.86 -8.82
CA GLY A 74 -3.75 7.97 -8.86
C GLY A 74 -3.65 7.18 -7.57
N LEU A 75 -2.69 6.27 -7.50
CA LEU A 75 -2.40 5.52 -6.29
C LEU A 75 -0.92 5.65 -5.94
N TYR A 76 -0.65 6.21 -4.77
CA TYR A 76 0.68 6.26 -4.16
C TYR A 76 0.65 5.44 -2.89
N VAL A 77 1.63 4.55 -2.71
CA VAL A 77 1.70 3.65 -1.55
C VAL A 77 3.05 3.81 -0.86
N THR A 78 3.03 3.87 0.46
CA THR A 78 4.23 3.86 1.30
C THR A 78 4.33 2.52 2.00
N VAL A 79 5.49 1.86 1.90
CA VAL A 79 5.86 0.72 2.74
C VAL A 79 6.95 1.19 3.70
N ALA A 80 6.74 0.98 5.00
CA ALA A 80 7.70 1.26 6.05
C ALA A 80 7.93 -0.01 6.88
N GLY A 81 9.18 -0.26 7.26
CA GLY A 81 9.60 -1.49 7.94
C GLY A 81 10.77 -2.13 7.19
N THR A 82 11.86 -2.40 7.90
CA THR A 82 13.06 -2.98 7.29
C THR A 82 12.77 -4.38 6.78
N GLY A 83 13.19 -4.67 5.53
CA GLY A 83 13.00 -5.97 4.91
C GLY A 83 11.55 -6.31 4.56
N ALA A 84 10.65 -5.32 4.55
CA ALA A 84 9.26 -5.50 4.14
C ALA A 84 9.06 -5.19 2.65
N SER A 85 8.17 -5.95 2.00
CA SER A 85 7.69 -5.66 0.65
C SER A 85 6.17 -5.82 0.58
N ALA A 86 5.55 -5.20 -0.42
CA ALA A 86 4.13 -5.27 -0.66
C ALA A 86 3.81 -5.51 -2.14
N ILE A 87 2.83 -6.37 -2.40
CA ILE A 87 2.23 -6.60 -3.71
C ILE A 87 0.90 -5.85 -3.75
N ILE A 88 0.77 -4.92 -4.69
CA ILE A 88 -0.42 -4.10 -4.89
C ILE A 88 -1.23 -4.66 -6.07
N ASN A 89 -2.47 -5.03 -5.80
CA ASN A 89 -3.43 -5.48 -6.79
C ASN A 89 -4.41 -4.35 -7.14
N ASN A 90 -4.25 -3.79 -8.33
CA ASN A 90 -5.07 -2.72 -8.88
C ASN A 90 -5.36 -2.94 -10.38
N SER A 91 -6.43 -2.32 -10.89
CA SER A 91 -6.79 -2.28 -12.32
C SER A 91 -6.46 -0.95 -12.98
#